data_AF-D6D7Q5-F1
#
_entry.id   AF-D6D7Q5-F1
#
_cell.length_a   1.000
_cell.length_b   1.000
_cell.length_c   1.000
_cell.angle_alpha   90.00
_cell.angle_beta   90.00
_cell.angle_gamma   90.00
#
_symmetry.space_group_name_H-M   'P 1'
#
loop_
_entity.id
_entity.type
_entity.pdbx_description
1 polymer ?
#
loop_
_entity_poly.entity_id
_entity_poly.type
_entity_poly.pdbx_seq_one_letter_code
_entity_poly.pdbx_strand_id
1 'polypeptide(L)'
;MIELVKSSVVFNEENHTYMLGEKQLQGITGMISRQLFPDKYKDVPDFVLKRAAEKGSLIHAQCQFADATGLPPESIEAENYIRMRVNAGYKALANEYTVSDNEYFASNIDCVWEKVGRISLVDIKTTLHLDKEYLSWQLSIYAYLFELQNPLLKVDKLFGIWVRGDKHELVVIPRKPDKEVKKLMECEKKGEQYLSDLPVPAPDDDKLLIPMQLVNTIIGIEEELADLTKIQKDYKAKLKTAMRENGVKSWDAGRLRVSYTPASTSDNFDTKKFQADHPELYSKYIKTVPKADSIRVTIREDKS
;
A
#
# COMPACT_ATOMS: atom_id res chain seq x y z
N MET A 1 -10.88 23.81 24.06
CA MET A 1 -11.18 22.66 23.21
C MET A 1 -11.10 23.16 21.77
N ILE A 2 -10.38 22.48 20.87
CA ILE A 2 -10.35 22.90 19.47
C ILE A 2 -11.67 22.48 18.83
N GLU A 3 -12.32 23.39 18.12
CA GLU A 3 -13.52 23.14 17.34
C GLU A 3 -13.19 23.28 15.86
N LEU A 4 -13.52 22.25 15.07
CA LEU A 4 -13.24 22.20 13.63
C LEU A 4 -14.45 22.69 12.84
N VAL A 5 -14.21 23.52 11.82
CA VAL A 5 -15.25 24.03 10.93
C VAL A 5 -15.77 22.92 10.03
N LYS A 6 -17.06 22.60 10.10
CA LYS A 6 -17.67 21.61 9.22
C LYS A 6 -17.84 22.17 7.81
N SER A 7 -17.37 21.42 6.80
CA SER A 7 -17.58 21.75 5.39
C SER A 7 -19.05 21.63 5.00
N SER A 8 -19.51 22.48 4.08
CA SER A 8 -20.82 22.35 3.43
C SER A 8 -20.83 21.27 2.34
N VAL A 9 -19.67 20.72 1.98
CA VAL A 9 -19.55 19.65 1.00
C VAL A 9 -19.99 18.33 1.62
N VAL A 10 -20.91 17.65 0.94
CA VAL A 10 -21.39 16.33 1.31
C VAL A 10 -20.57 15.28 0.54
N PHE A 11 -19.94 14.37 1.28
CA PHE A 11 -19.29 13.20 0.70
C PHE A 11 -20.29 12.05 0.59
N ASN A 12 -20.37 11.44 -0.60
CA ASN A 12 -21.13 10.22 -0.83
C ASN A 12 -20.15 9.05 -0.86
N GLU A 13 -20.13 8.25 0.21
CA GLU A 13 -19.22 7.10 0.36
C GLU A 13 -19.43 6.02 -0.72
N GLU A 14 -20.68 5.75 -1.10
CA GLU A 14 -21.03 4.70 -2.06
C GLU A 14 -20.47 4.99 -3.46
N ASN A 15 -20.62 6.23 -3.92
CA ASN A 15 -20.17 6.67 -5.23
C ASN A 15 -18.80 7.33 -5.22
N HIS A 16 -18.24 7.56 -4.02
CA HIS A 16 -16.98 8.24 -3.79
C HIS A 16 -16.93 9.64 -4.43
N THR A 17 -18.02 10.41 -4.28
CA THR A 17 -18.21 11.75 -4.86
C THR A 17 -18.41 12.85 -3.82
N TYR A 18 -18.09 14.09 -4.21
CA TYR A 18 -18.19 15.28 -3.36
C TYR A 18 -19.19 16.26 -3.95
N MET A 19 -20.21 16.65 -3.18
CA MET A 19 -21.30 17.51 -3.65
C MET A 19 -21.38 18.80 -2.82
N LEU A 20 -21.31 19.95 -3.49
CA LEU A 20 -21.63 21.27 -2.94
C LEU A 20 -22.96 21.75 -3.52
N GLY A 21 -24.06 21.46 -2.83
CA GLY A 21 -25.40 21.59 -3.41
C GLY A 21 -25.55 20.67 -4.62
N GLU A 22 -25.85 21.22 -5.78
CA GLU A 22 -25.97 20.47 -7.04
C GLU A 22 -24.62 20.32 -7.79
N LYS A 23 -23.57 21.02 -7.34
CA LYS A 23 -22.25 21.00 -8.00
C LYS A 23 -21.39 19.85 -7.47
N GLN A 24 -20.96 18.95 -8.34
CA GLN A 24 -19.95 17.97 -8.01
C GLN A 24 -18.54 18.61 -8.02
N LEU A 25 -17.78 18.38 -6.95
CA LEU A 25 -16.38 18.79 -6.81
C LEU A 25 -15.44 17.60 -7.10
N GLN A 26 -14.19 17.92 -7.42
CA GLN A 26 -13.17 16.92 -7.71
C GLN A 26 -12.37 16.51 -6.47
N GLY A 27 -12.14 15.20 -6.34
CA GLY A 27 -11.21 14.65 -5.36
C GLY A 27 -9.75 14.94 -5.70
N ILE A 28 -8.92 15.19 -4.69
CA ILE A 28 -7.50 15.55 -4.92
C ILE A 28 -6.65 14.36 -5.37
N THR A 29 -7.01 13.14 -4.99
CA THR A 29 -6.21 11.92 -5.29
C THR A 29 -6.17 11.63 -6.79
N GLY A 30 -7.28 11.85 -7.50
CA GLY A 30 -7.35 11.74 -8.95
C GLY A 30 -6.49 12.79 -9.66
N MET A 31 -6.51 14.04 -9.18
CA MET A 31 -5.63 15.10 -9.67
C MET A 31 -4.15 14.75 -9.47
N ILE A 32 -3.75 14.36 -8.25
CA ILE A 32 -2.36 13.98 -7.95
C ILE A 32 -1.88 12.88 -8.88
N SER A 33 -2.69 11.83 -9.07
CA SER A 33 -2.34 10.73 -9.98
C SER A 33 -2.15 11.21 -11.42
N ARG A 34 -3.06 12.02 -11.95
CA ARG A 34 -2.94 12.53 -13.34
C ARG A 34 -1.75 13.47 -13.53
N GLN A 35 -1.59 14.43 -12.61
CA GLN A 35 -0.62 15.51 -12.76
C GLN A 35 0.80 15.10 -12.43
N LEU A 36 0.99 14.23 -11.42
CA LEU A 36 2.31 13.95 -10.85
C LEU A 36 2.76 12.49 -11.02
N PHE A 37 1.83 11.55 -11.11
CA PHE A 37 2.15 10.13 -11.14
C PHE A 37 1.32 9.34 -12.18
N PRO A 38 1.28 9.78 -13.46
CA PRO A 38 0.34 9.25 -14.46
C PRO A 38 0.52 7.74 -14.72
N ASP A 39 1.75 7.23 -14.59
CA ASP A 39 2.06 5.82 -14.84
C ASP A 39 2.01 4.94 -13.57
N LYS A 40 1.64 5.47 -12.40
CA LYS A 40 1.80 4.81 -11.09
C LYS A 40 1.24 3.39 -11.00
N TYR A 41 0.13 3.14 -11.68
CA TYR A 41 -0.58 1.86 -11.64
C TYR A 41 -0.85 1.28 -13.02
N LYS A 42 -0.18 1.80 -14.06
CA LYS A 42 -0.47 1.46 -15.47
C LYS A 42 -0.36 -0.03 -15.79
N ASP A 43 0.60 -0.71 -15.16
CA ASP A 43 0.88 -2.14 -15.39
C ASP A 43 0.36 -3.04 -14.25
N VAL A 44 -0.43 -2.50 -13.31
CA VAL A 44 -1.00 -3.27 -12.21
C VAL A 44 -2.40 -3.74 -12.60
N PRO A 45 -2.70 -5.06 -12.55
CA PRO A 45 -4.04 -5.56 -12.89
C PRO A 45 -5.14 -4.98 -11.98
N ASP A 46 -6.29 -4.61 -12.57
CA ASP A 46 -7.40 -3.96 -11.85
C ASP A 46 -7.89 -4.73 -10.62
N PHE A 47 -7.92 -6.06 -10.68
CA PHE A 47 -8.36 -6.88 -9.54
C PHE A 47 -7.43 -6.76 -8.33
N VAL A 48 -6.13 -6.51 -8.55
CA VAL A 48 -5.14 -6.29 -7.49
C VAL A 48 -5.40 -4.93 -6.84
N LEU A 49 -5.60 -3.89 -7.65
CA LEU A 49 -5.92 -2.55 -7.18
C LEU A 49 -7.22 -2.53 -6.38
N LYS A 50 -8.26 -3.21 -6.88
CA LYS A 50 -9.56 -3.31 -6.21
C LYS A 50 -9.45 -4.00 -4.86
N ARG A 51 -8.75 -5.13 -4.78
CA ARG A 51 -8.55 -5.86 -3.51
C ARG A 51 -7.73 -5.05 -2.51
N ALA A 52 -6.72 -4.32 -2.98
CA ALA A 52 -5.92 -3.41 -2.15
C ALA A 52 -6.77 -2.25 -1.60
N ALA A 53 -7.65 -1.67 -2.44
CA ALA A 53 -8.58 -0.63 -2.04
C ALA A 53 -9.60 -1.13 -1.01
N GLU A 54 -10.24 -2.28 -1.25
CA GLU A 54 -11.19 -2.91 -0.31
C GLU A 54 -10.53 -3.18 1.05
N LYS A 55 -9.31 -3.73 1.06
CA LYS A 55 -8.55 -3.92 2.30
C LYS A 55 -8.27 -2.58 2.98
N GLY A 56 -7.81 -1.58 2.23
CA GLY A 56 -7.54 -0.24 2.75
C GLY A 56 -8.76 0.38 3.43
N SER A 57 -9.90 0.40 2.73
CA SER A 57 -11.17 0.92 3.26
C SER A 57 -11.61 0.22 4.55
N LEU A 58 -11.46 -1.11 4.64
CA LEU A 58 -11.77 -1.84 5.87
C LEU A 58 -10.89 -1.40 7.05
N ILE A 59 -9.58 -1.25 6.82
CA ILE A 59 -8.66 -0.82 7.87
C ILE A 59 -8.95 0.61 8.32
N HIS A 60 -9.23 1.53 7.38
CA HIS A 60 -9.63 2.90 7.69
C HIS A 60 -10.90 2.95 8.55
N ALA A 61 -11.93 2.18 8.17
CA ALA A 61 -13.17 2.09 8.93
C ALA A 61 -12.95 1.57 10.36
N GLN A 62 -12.06 0.60 10.55
CA GLN A 62 -11.69 0.07 11.87
C GLN A 62 -10.95 1.11 12.73
N CYS A 63 -10.02 1.87 12.13
CA CYS A 63 -9.34 2.98 12.82
C CYS A 63 -10.33 4.08 13.25
N GLN A 64 -11.22 4.49 12.33
CA GLN A 64 -12.28 5.45 12.62
C GLN A 64 -13.22 4.95 13.73
N PHE A 65 -13.64 3.69 13.66
CA PHE A 65 -14.49 3.07 14.68
C PHE A 65 -13.84 3.15 16.08
N ALA A 66 -12.57 2.78 16.18
CA ALA A 66 -11.86 2.81 17.45
C ALA A 66 -11.66 4.24 17.98
N ASP A 67 -11.36 5.20 17.11
CA ASP A 67 -11.24 6.61 17.50
C ASP A 67 -12.57 7.21 17.97
N ALA A 68 -13.67 6.89 17.29
CA ALA A 68 -14.99 7.45 17.58
C ALA A 68 -15.64 6.82 18.84
N THR A 69 -15.43 5.53 19.06
CA THR A 69 -16.12 4.77 20.13
C THR A 69 -15.25 4.48 21.34
N GLY A 70 -13.92 4.48 21.18
CA GLY A 70 -12.98 4.00 22.19
C GLY A 70 -13.01 2.48 22.40
N LEU A 71 -13.75 1.72 21.58
CA LEU A 71 -13.81 0.27 21.62
C LEU A 71 -12.62 -0.36 20.88
N PRO A 72 -12.21 -1.58 21.25
CA PRO A 72 -11.13 -2.28 20.55
C PRO A 72 -11.55 -2.59 19.10
N PRO A 73 -10.66 -2.36 18.11
CA PRO A 73 -10.91 -2.77 16.74
C PRO A 73 -10.69 -4.28 16.57
N GLU A 74 -11.10 -4.83 15.43
CA GLU A 74 -10.94 -6.25 15.11
C GLU A 74 -9.62 -6.55 14.38
N SER A 75 -8.99 -5.54 13.77
CA SER A 75 -7.77 -5.71 12.99
C SER A 75 -6.52 -5.32 13.76
N ILE A 76 -5.47 -6.13 13.63
CA ILE A 76 -4.15 -5.84 14.20
C ILE A 76 -3.58 -4.52 13.65
N GLU A 77 -3.86 -4.19 12.39
CA GLU A 77 -3.47 -2.89 11.81
C GLU A 77 -4.09 -1.71 12.57
N ALA A 78 -5.37 -1.79 12.94
CA ALA A 78 -6.03 -0.73 13.70
C ALA A 78 -5.54 -0.69 15.17
N GLU A 79 -5.26 -1.84 15.79
CA GLU A 79 -4.60 -1.87 17.10
C GLU A 79 -3.22 -1.18 17.06
N ASN A 80 -2.43 -1.47 16.02
CA ASN A 80 -1.12 -0.87 15.80
C ASN A 80 -1.23 0.65 15.58
N TYR A 81 -2.23 1.10 14.81
CA TYR A 81 -2.57 2.51 14.63
C TYR A 81 -2.83 3.21 15.97
N ILE A 82 -3.70 2.65 16.81
CA ILE A 82 -4.04 3.21 18.14
C ILE A 82 -2.79 3.31 18.99
N ARG A 83 -2.00 2.23 19.05
CA ARG A 83 -0.77 2.17 19.84
C ARG A 83 0.23 3.25 19.41
N MET A 84 0.46 3.42 18.11
CA MET A 84 1.37 4.45 17.60
C MET A 84 0.89 5.86 17.95
N ARG A 85 -0.40 6.15 17.74
CA ARG A 85 -1.00 7.46 18.07
C ARG A 85 -0.86 7.80 19.54
N VAL A 86 -1.27 6.89 20.42
CA VAL A 86 -1.27 7.09 21.87
C VAL A 86 0.15 7.21 22.40
N ASN A 87 1.08 6.35 21.96
CA ASN A 87 2.49 6.41 22.37
C ASN A 87 3.15 7.71 21.89
N ALA A 88 2.77 8.23 20.73
CA ALA A 88 3.23 9.53 20.25
C ALA A 88 2.57 10.72 20.99
N GLY A 89 1.59 10.46 21.85
CA GLY A 89 0.92 11.45 22.70
C GLY A 89 -0.13 12.28 21.95
N TYR A 90 -0.73 11.74 20.89
CA TYR A 90 -1.77 12.40 20.11
C TYR A 90 -3.16 11.91 20.48
N LYS A 91 -4.15 12.79 20.34
CA LYS A 91 -5.58 12.47 20.40
C LYS A 91 -6.18 12.60 19.01
N ALA A 92 -7.12 11.74 18.64
CA ALA A 92 -7.91 11.94 17.42
C ALA A 92 -8.98 12.99 17.69
N LEU A 93 -9.02 14.01 16.85
CA LEU A 93 -9.97 15.11 16.89
C LEU A 93 -11.11 14.90 15.89
N ALA A 94 -10.79 14.38 14.71
CA ALA A 94 -11.74 13.97 13.69
C ALA A 94 -11.16 12.87 12.79
N ASN A 95 -12.03 12.07 12.20
CA ASN A 95 -11.72 11.10 11.16
C ASN A 95 -12.57 11.43 9.93
N GLU A 96 -12.11 11.05 8.74
CA GLU A 96 -12.80 11.32 7.48
C GLU A 96 -13.23 12.79 7.36
N TYR A 97 -12.36 13.71 7.75
CA TYR A 97 -12.70 15.13 7.85
C TYR A 97 -12.68 15.80 6.49
N THR A 98 -13.86 16.17 5.97
CA THR A 98 -14.00 16.84 4.67
C THR A 98 -13.42 18.25 4.69
N VAL A 99 -12.49 18.51 3.76
CA VAL A 99 -11.93 19.83 3.47
C VAL A 99 -12.19 20.21 2.02
N SER A 100 -12.36 21.51 1.74
CA SER A 100 -12.66 22.00 0.39
C SER A 100 -12.22 23.44 0.19
N ASP A 101 -11.98 23.83 -1.07
CA ASP A 101 -11.89 25.23 -1.47
C ASP A 101 -13.28 25.87 -1.72
N ASN A 102 -14.35 25.09 -1.52
CA ASN A 102 -15.76 25.40 -1.77
C ASN A 102 -16.04 25.82 -3.23
N GLU A 103 -15.16 25.45 -4.17
CA GLU A 103 -15.29 25.85 -5.56
C GLU A 103 -15.03 24.69 -6.52
N TYR A 104 -13.90 24.00 -6.39
CA TYR A 104 -13.45 23.02 -7.37
C TYR A 104 -13.02 21.70 -6.72
N PHE A 105 -12.38 21.76 -5.55
CA PHE A 105 -11.79 20.60 -4.90
C PHE A 105 -12.44 20.31 -3.55
N ALA A 106 -12.63 19.03 -3.25
CA ALA A 106 -12.95 18.57 -1.93
C ALA A 106 -12.34 17.19 -1.69
N SER A 107 -11.96 16.90 -0.45
CA SER A 107 -11.45 15.59 -0.09
C SER A 107 -11.54 15.32 1.42
N ASN A 108 -11.66 14.06 1.81
CA ASN A 108 -11.58 13.64 3.20
C ASN A 108 -10.11 13.47 3.64
N ILE A 109 -9.79 14.01 4.81
CA ILE A 109 -8.56 13.72 5.55
C ILE A 109 -8.86 12.53 6.46
N ASP A 110 -8.11 11.44 6.34
CA ASP A 110 -8.33 10.23 7.13
C ASP A 110 -8.40 10.54 8.63
N CYS A 111 -7.45 11.34 9.13
CA CYS A 111 -7.29 11.63 10.54
C CYS A 111 -6.77 13.05 10.80
N VAL A 112 -7.47 13.78 11.65
CA VAL A 112 -7.02 15.04 12.27
C VAL A 112 -6.66 14.75 13.71
N TRP A 113 -5.38 14.91 14.06
CA TRP A 113 -4.87 14.69 15.41
C TRP A 113 -4.54 15.99 16.13
N GLU A 114 -4.62 15.95 17.45
CA GLU A 114 -4.30 17.07 18.35
C GLU A 114 -3.24 16.65 19.37
N LYS A 115 -2.27 17.55 19.60
CA LYS A 115 -1.33 17.46 20.71
C LYS A 115 -0.98 18.86 21.22
N VAL A 116 -1.40 19.17 22.44
CA VAL A 116 -1.11 20.44 23.14
C VAL A 116 -1.54 21.66 22.31
N GLY A 117 -2.77 21.62 21.79
CA GLY A 117 -3.37 22.67 20.98
C GLY A 117 -2.86 22.74 19.54
N ARG A 118 -1.99 21.82 19.11
CA ARG A 118 -1.44 21.78 17.76
C ARG A 118 -2.08 20.69 16.93
N ILE A 119 -2.40 21.01 15.69
CA ILE A 119 -3.03 20.09 14.73
C ILE A 119 -1.96 19.32 13.96
N SER A 120 -2.17 18.03 13.76
CA SER A 120 -1.43 17.21 12.82
C SER A 120 -2.39 16.48 11.90
N LEU A 121 -2.06 16.41 10.61
CA LEU A 121 -2.85 15.66 9.64
C LEU A 121 -2.17 14.33 9.37
N VAL A 122 -2.97 13.27 9.30
CA VAL A 122 -2.48 11.91 9.20
C VAL A 122 -3.23 11.19 8.09
N ASP A 123 -2.47 10.45 7.29
CA ASP A 123 -3.00 9.57 6.26
C ASP A 123 -2.52 8.13 6.54
N ILE A 124 -3.45 7.18 6.48
CA ILE A 124 -3.25 5.77 6.79
C ILE A 124 -3.00 5.02 5.48
N LYS A 125 -1.82 4.41 5.35
CA LYS A 125 -1.43 3.59 4.21
C LYS A 125 -1.31 2.13 4.60
N THR A 126 -2.04 1.28 3.88
CA THR A 126 -1.95 -0.19 3.91
C THR A 126 -1.19 -0.76 2.72
N THR A 127 -0.54 0.10 1.94
CA THR A 127 0.19 -0.24 0.73
C THR A 127 1.40 -1.11 1.04
N LEU A 128 1.93 -1.78 0.01
CA LEU A 128 3.13 -2.59 0.15
C LEU A 128 4.36 -1.78 0.58
N HIS A 129 4.53 -0.59 0.00
CA HIS A 129 5.57 0.36 0.37
C HIS A 129 4.94 1.71 0.64
N LEU A 130 5.56 2.46 1.55
CA LEU A 130 5.14 3.81 1.86
C LEU A 130 5.70 4.79 0.80
N ASP A 131 4.83 5.28 -0.08
CA ASP A 131 5.19 6.31 -1.05
C ASP A 131 5.19 7.69 -0.39
N LYS A 132 6.33 8.07 0.18
CA LYS A 132 6.50 9.32 0.92
C LYS A 132 6.33 10.56 0.05
N GLU A 133 6.64 10.48 -1.25
CA GLU A 133 6.51 11.63 -2.16
C GLU A 133 5.04 11.87 -2.52
N TYR A 134 4.29 10.81 -2.85
CA TYR A 134 2.83 10.92 -3.03
C TYR A 134 2.14 11.43 -1.76
N LEU A 135 2.49 10.87 -0.60
CA LEU A 135 1.97 11.30 0.69
C LEU A 135 2.31 12.77 1.00
N SER A 136 3.52 13.21 0.67
CA SER A 136 3.93 14.61 0.86
C SER A 136 3.03 15.54 0.07
N TRP A 137 2.72 15.24 -1.19
CA TRP A 137 1.76 16.03 -1.97
C TRP A 137 0.35 15.98 -1.39
N GLN A 138 -0.16 14.78 -1.11
CA GLN A 138 -1.52 14.57 -0.60
C GLN A 138 -1.76 15.33 0.72
N LEU A 139 -0.91 15.10 1.72
CA LEU A 139 -1.00 15.73 3.03
C LEU A 139 -0.75 17.26 2.97
N SER A 140 0.03 17.75 2.01
CA SER A 140 0.24 19.19 1.83
C SER A 140 -0.98 19.89 1.23
N ILE A 141 -1.67 19.25 0.28
CA ILE A 141 -2.95 19.74 -0.24
C ILE A 141 -3.99 19.73 0.87
N TYR A 142 -4.07 18.65 1.66
CA TYR A 142 -4.94 18.61 2.84
C TYR A 142 -4.64 19.73 3.83
N ALA A 143 -3.36 19.98 4.14
CA ALA A 143 -2.99 21.06 5.05
C ALA A 143 -3.43 22.43 4.53
N TYR A 144 -3.24 22.68 3.23
CA TYR A 144 -3.67 23.93 2.61
C TYR A 144 -5.20 24.11 2.69
N LEU A 145 -5.98 23.10 2.31
CA LEU A 145 -7.45 23.14 2.36
C LEU A 145 -7.97 23.20 3.81
N PHE A 146 -7.33 22.49 4.73
CA PHE A 146 -7.66 22.51 6.15
C PHE A 146 -7.51 23.92 6.73
N GLU A 147 -6.39 24.59 6.46
CA GLU A 147 -6.11 25.95 6.94
C GLU A 147 -7.00 26.99 6.27
N LEU A 148 -7.42 26.76 5.02
CA LEU A 148 -8.41 27.60 4.34
C LEU A 148 -9.79 27.50 5.02
N GLN A 149 -10.22 26.29 5.37
CA GLN A 149 -11.47 26.04 6.06
C GLN A 149 -11.43 26.42 7.55
N ASN A 150 -10.25 26.41 8.17
CA ASN A 150 -10.04 26.71 9.59
C ASN A 150 -9.01 27.84 9.75
N PRO A 151 -9.36 29.11 9.47
CA PRO A 151 -8.39 30.21 9.37
C PRO A 151 -7.57 30.49 10.64
N LEU A 152 -8.08 30.07 11.80
CA LEU A 152 -7.44 30.26 13.11
C LEU A 152 -6.54 29.09 13.53
N LEU A 153 -6.53 27.99 12.76
CA LEU A 153 -5.74 26.80 13.05
C LEU A 153 -4.64 26.63 12.01
N LYS A 154 -3.48 26.15 12.46
CA LYS A 154 -2.34 25.82 11.61
C LYS A 154 -1.93 24.37 11.81
N VAL A 155 -1.55 23.72 10.71
CA VAL A 155 -1.07 22.35 10.74
C VAL A 155 0.41 22.35 11.12
N ASP A 156 0.74 21.72 12.25
CA ASP A 156 2.09 21.61 12.81
C ASP A 156 2.89 20.50 12.13
N LYS A 157 2.29 19.32 11.94
CA LYS A 157 2.95 18.15 11.34
C LYS A 157 2.03 17.37 10.43
N LEU A 158 2.67 16.67 9.49
CA LEU A 158 2.03 15.70 8.60
C LEU A 158 2.63 14.33 8.92
N PHE A 159 1.77 13.31 9.02
CA PHE A 159 2.21 11.94 9.27
C PHE A 159 1.64 10.96 8.25
N GLY A 160 2.47 10.01 7.85
CA GLY A 160 2.03 8.78 7.23
C GLY A 160 2.03 7.68 8.29
N ILE A 161 0.90 7.02 8.48
CA ILE A 161 0.83 5.77 9.24
C ILE A 161 0.86 4.63 8.25
N TRP A 162 1.93 3.85 8.30
CA TRP A 162 2.03 2.65 7.50
C TRP A 162 1.67 1.45 8.36
N VAL A 163 0.63 0.71 7.99
CA VAL A 163 0.16 -0.49 8.72
C VAL A 163 -0.14 -1.63 7.76
N ARG A 164 0.48 -2.78 7.99
CA ARG A 164 0.27 -3.98 7.16
C ARG A 164 0.55 -5.24 7.99
N GLY A 165 -0.52 -5.91 8.43
CA GLY A 165 -0.40 -7.00 9.39
C GLY A 165 0.31 -6.53 10.66
N ASP A 166 1.40 -7.20 11.01
CA ASP A 166 2.25 -6.88 12.16
C ASP A 166 3.23 -5.72 11.91
N LYS A 167 3.58 -5.43 10.65
CA LYS A 167 4.45 -4.31 10.27
C LYS A 167 3.71 -2.99 10.48
N HIS A 168 4.34 -2.05 11.18
CA HIS A 168 3.79 -0.72 11.42
C HIS A 168 4.86 0.34 11.63
N GLU A 169 4.64 1.52 11.08
CA GLU A 169 5.55 2.68 11.22
C GLU A 169 4.76 3.99 11.23
N LEU A 170 5.17 4.93 12.10
CA LEU A 170 4.70 6.31 12.09
C LEU A 170 5.80 7.20 11.51
N VAL A 171 5.56 7.76 10.33
CA VAL A 171 6.56 8.53 9.57
C VAL A 171 6.15 9.99 9.51
N VAL A 172 7.07 10.90 9.87
CA VAL A 172 6.89 12.33 9.62
C VAL A 172 7.05 12.60 8.13
N ILE A 173 6.06 13.25 7.52
CA ILE A 173 6.05 13.57 6.10
C ILE A 173 6.36 15.06 5.91
N PRO A 174 7.31 15.41 5.02
CA PRO A 174 7.62 16.81 4.76
C PRO A 174 6.45 17.51 4.04
N ARG A 175 6.13 18.73 4.45
CA ARG A 175 5.14 19.58 3.77
C ARG A 175 5.76 20.23 2.53
N LYS A 176 5.06 20.15 1.40
CA LYS A 176 5.37 20.92 0.19
C LYS A 176 5.02 22.39 0.41
N PRO A 177 5.79 23.34 -0.15
CA PRO A 177 5.44 24.76 -0.05
C PRO A 177 4.04 25.04 -0.60
N ASP A 178 3.26 25.86 0.11
CA ASP A 178 1.89 26.22 -0.31
C ASP A 178 1.85 26.84 -1.71
N LYS A 179 2.94 27.49 -2.15
CA LYS A 179 3.07 28.01 -3.53
C LYS A 179 2.99 26.89 -4.57
N GLU A 180 3.68 25.78 -4.36
CA GLU A 180 3.68 24.64 -5.28
C GLU A 180 2.32 23.91 -5.25
N VAL A 181 1.72 23.77 -4.06
CA VAL A 181 0.37 23.22 -3.88
C VAL A 181 -0.66 24.02 -4.66
N LYS A 182 -0.66 25.35 -4.49
CA LYS A 182 -1.56 26.25 -5.23
C LYS A 182 -1.31 26.17 -6.74
N LYS A 183 -0.06 26.15 -7.18
CA LYS A 183 0.30 26.02 -8.59
C LYS A 183 -0.27 24.73 -9.19
N LEU A 184 -0.09 23.58 -8.52
CA LEU A 184 -0.64 22.30 -8.95
C LEU A 184 -2.17 22.35 -9.10
N MET A 185 -2.86 22.87 -8.09
CA MET A 185 -4.33 22.98 -8.12
C MET A 185 -4.83 23.92 -9.23
N GLU A 186 -4.13 25.02 -9.49
CA GLU A 186 -4.46 25.95 -10.58
C GLU A 186 -4.18 25.37 -11.96
N CYS A 187 -3.10 24.59 -12.14
CA CYS A 187 -2.85 23.84 -13.38
C CYS A 187 -4.00 22.88 -13.68
N GLU A 188 -4.46 22.11 -12.69
CA GLU A 188 -5.61 21.21 -12.86
C GLU A 188 -6.89 21.96 -13.25
N LYS A 189 -7.21 23.09 -12.60
CA LYS A 189 -8.38 23.91 -12.94
C LYS A 189 -8.35 24.41 -14.39
N LYS A 190 -7.16 24.72 -14.90
CA LYS A 190 -6.95 25.21 -16.28
C LYS A 190 -6.81 24.09 -17.31
N GLY A 191 -6.69 22.82 -16.88
CA GLY A 191 -6.36 21.71 -17.77
C GLY A 191 -4.93 21.75 -18.29
N GLU A 192 -4.02 22.41 -17.56
CA GLU A 192 -2.60 22.51 -17.86
C GLU A 192 -1.81 21.42 -17.12
N GLN A 193 -0.71 20.96 -17.71
CA GLN A 193 0.22 20.04 -17.05
C GLN A 193 1.06 20.80 -16.02
N TYR A 194 1.09 20.29 -14.79
CA TYR A 194 1.95 20.82 -13.75
C TYR A 194 3.43 20.61 -14.10
N LEU A 195 4.21 21.69 -14.00
CA LEU A 195 5.66 21.70 -14.10
C LEU A 195 6.24 22.26 -12.81
N SER A 196 7.09 21.47 -12.14
CA SER A 196 7.76 21.88 -10.90
C SER A 196 8.72 23.04 -11.16
N ASP A 197 8.69 24.07 -10.32
CA ASP A 197 9.71 25.13 -10.33
C ASP A 197 10.95 24.75 -9.48
N LEU A 198 10.90 23.61 -8.79
CA LEU A 198 12.02 23.08 -8.01
C LEU A 198 13.08 22.47 -8.93
N PRO A 199 14.38 22.65 -8.62
CA PRO A 199 15.46 22.02 -9.36
C PRO A 199 15.25 20.50 -9.41
N VAL A 200 15.21 19.93 -10.61
CA VAL A 200 15.26 18.49 -10.80
C VAL A 200 16.66 18.03 -10.39
N PRO A 201 16.82 17.10 -9.44
CA PRO A 201 18.11 16.48 -9.17
C PRO A 201 18.63 15.87 -10.48
N ALA A 202 19.88 16.16 -10.84
CA ALA A 202 20.50 15.53 -11.99
C ALA A 202 20.43 14.00 -11.83
N PRO A 203 20.00 13.24 -12.85
CA PRO A 203 19.92 11.79 -12.77
C PRO A 203 21.34 11.20 -12.76
N ASP A 204 21.91 11.00 -11.58
CA ASP A 204 23.08 10.13 -11.36
C ASP A 204 22.61 8.68 -11.17
N ASP A 205 22.23 8.00 -12.25
CA ASP A 205 22.38 6.53 -12.37
C ASP A 205 21.70 6.02 -13.65
N ASP A 206 22.41 5.23 -14.45
CA ASP A 206 21.87 4.43 -15.56
C ASP A 206 20.79 3.40 -15.10
N LYS A 207 20.52 3.28 -13.79
CA LYS A 207 19.45 2.47 -13.20
C LYS A 207 18.05 3.07 -13.35
N LEU A 208 17.94 4.33 -13.77
CA LEU A 208 16.66 5.04 -13.95
C LEU A 208 15.82 4.54 -15.14
N LEU A 209 16.33 3.63 -15.98
CA LEU A 209 15.55 3.03 -17.06
C LEU A 209 14.57 1.95 -16.60
N ILE A 210 14.74 1.37 -15.41
CA ILE A 210 13.79 0.40 -14.86
C ILE A 210 12.85 1.16 -13.93
N PRO A 211 11.53 1.21 -14.22
CA PRO A 211 10.59 1.85 -13.31
C PRO A 211 10.71 1.23 -11.92
N MET A 212 11.11 2.02 -10.91
CA MET A 212 11.18 1.56 -9.51
C MET A 212 9.83 0.99 -9.04
N GLN A 213 8.73 1.40 -9.67
CA GLN A 213 7.40 0.84 -9.48
C GLN A 213 7.32 -0.64 -9.88
N LEU A 214 7.96 -1.06 -10.99
CA LEU A 214 8.03 -2.46 -11.40
C LEU A 214 8.78 -3.29 -10.36
N VAL A 215 9.92 -2.77 -9.88
CA VAL A 215 10.72 -3.42 -8.81
C VAL A 215 9.87 -3.58 -7.55
N ASN A 216 9.21 -2.52 -7.10
CA ASN A 216 8.35 -2.52 -5.92
C ASN A 216 7.15 -3.46 -6.08
N THR A 217 6.54 -3.52 -7.26
CA THR A 217 5.41 -4.42 -7.54
C THR A 217 5.84 -5.88 -7.45
N ILE A 218 6.99 -6.23 -8.03
CA ILE A 218 7.55 -7.58 -7.96
C ILE A 218 7.83 -7.97 -6.51
N ILE A 219 8.44 -7.09 -5.71
CA ILE A 219 8.67 -7.34 -4.28
C ILE A 219 7.36 -7.70 -3.58
N GLY A 220 6.28 -7.00 -3.87
CA GLY A 220 4.98 -7.25 -3.21
C GLY A 220 4.30 -8.52 -3.60
N ILE A 221 4.35 -8.85 -4.90
CA ILE A 221 3.85 -10.13 -5.39
C ILE A 221 4.61 -11.26 -4.71
N GLU A 222 5.94 -11.16 -4.63
CA GLU A 222 6.78 -12.18 -3.99
C GLU A 222 6.52 -12.29 -2.48
N GLU A 223 6.29 -11.18 -1.77
CA GLU A 223 5.88 -11.21 -0.36
C GLU A 223 4.48 -11.83 -0.17
N GLU A 224 3.49 -11.45 -0.97
CA GLU A 224 2.14 -12.06 -0.89
C GLU A 224 2.20 -13.55 -1.27
N LEU A 225 3.01 -13.92 -2.26
CA LEU A 225 3.27 -15.32 -2.60
C LEU A 225 3.92 -16.06 -1.43
N ALA A 226 4.83 -15.45 -0.68
CA ALA A 226 5.42 -16.07 0.50
C ALA A 226 4.36 -16.38 1.57
N ASP A 227 3.48 -15.42 1.85
CA ASP A 227 2.37 -15.58 2.80
C ASP A 227 1.35 -16.64 2.33
N LEU A 228 0.92 -16.53 1.07
CA LEU A 228 0.02 -17.51 0.45
C LEU A 228 0.64 -18.90 0.40
N THR A 229 1.95 -19.01 0.18
CA THR A 229 2.68 -20.29 0.19
C THR A 229 2.69 -20.89 1.58
N LYS A 230 2.84 -20.09 2.64
CA LYS A 230 2.75 -20.54 4.03
C LYS A 230 1.35 -21.08 4.32
N ILE A 231 0.30 -20.33 3.97
CA ILE A 231 -1.10 -20.77 4.12
C ILE A 231 -1.35 -22.05 3.30
N GLN A 232 -0.92 -22.10 2.05
CA GLN A 232 -1.07 -23.27 1.19
C GLN A 232 -0.39 -24.50 1.80
N LYS A 233 0.81 -24.34 2.36
CA LYS A 233 1.55 -25.42 3.03
C LYS A 233 0.78 -25.95 4.22
N ASP A 234 0.19 -25.08 5.04
CA ASP A 234 -0.61 -25.47 6.20
C ASP A 234 -1.87 -26.25 5.79
N TYR A 235 -2.59 -25.79 4.76
CA TYR A 235 -3.76 -26.51 4.24
C TYR A 235 -3.39 -27.82 3.55
N LYS A 236 -2.26 -27.89 2.84
CA LYS A 236 -1.72 -29.15 2.30
C LYS A 236 -1.36 -30.13 3.41
N ALA A 237 -0.80 -29.65 4.53
CA ALA A 237 -0.50 -30.49 5.69
C ALA A 237 -1.79 -31.02 6.34
N LYS A 238 -2.81 -30.18 6.52
CA LYS A 238 -4.15 -30.60 7.01
C LYS A 238 -4.78 -31.65 6.09
N LEU A 239 -4.77 -31.42 4.78
CA LEU A 239 -5.30 -32.37 3.80
C LEU A 239 -4.53 -33.69 3.83
N LYS A 240 -3.18 -33.65 3.91
CA LYS A 240 -2.33 -34.84 4.05
C LYS A 240 -2.69 -35.65 5.31
N THR A 241 -2.87 -34.99 6.44
CA THR A 241 -3.29 -35.63 7.70
C THR A 241 -4.64 -36.30 7.55
N ALA A 242 -5.64 -35.60 7.00
CA ALA A 242 -6.97 -36.14 6.78
C ALA A 242 -6.96 -37.35 5.82
N MET A 243 -6.21 -37.27 4.70
CA MET A 243 -6.07 -38.39 3.76
C MET A 243 -5.43 -39.62 4.42
N ARG A 244 -4.41 -39.41 5.27
CA ARG A 244 -3.78 -40.49 6.03
C ARG A 244 -4.73 -41.14 7.04
N GLU A 245 -5.43 -40.34 7.83
CA GLU A 245 -6.33 -40.82 8.89
C GLU A 245 -7.56 -41.55 8.33
N ASN A 246 -8.06 -41.12 7.17
CA ASN A 246 -9.21 -41.73 6.51
C ASN A 246 -8.81 -42.82 5.50
N GLY A 247 -7.52 -43.16 5.38
CA GLY A 247 -7.05 -44.19 4.45
C GLY A 247 -7.23 -43.85 2.96
N VAL A 248 -7.41 -42.57 2.62
CA VAL A 248 -7.64 -42.10 1.24
C VAL A 248 -6.29 -41.93 0.52
N LYS A 249 -6.02 -42.77 -0.48
CA LYS A 249 -4.76 -42.72 -1.26
C LYS A 249 -4.81 -41.72 -2.43
N SER A 250 -6.00 -41.45 -2.96
CA SER A 250 -6.22 -40.51 -4.06
C SER A 250 -7.63 -39.95 -3.94
N TRP A 251 -7.77 -38.67 -4.25
CA TRP A 251 -9.07 -38.00 -4.31
C TRP A 251 -9.11 -37.03 -5.48
N ASP A 252 -10.17 -37.14 -6.28
CA ASP A 252 -10.48 -36.22 -7.38
C ASP A 252 -11.71 -35.40 -6.98
N ALA A 253 -11.50 -34.11 -6.75
CA ALA A 253 -12.52 -33.12 -6.39
C ALA A 253 -12.85 -32.21 -7.58
N GLY A 254 -12.68 -32.69 -8.81
CA GLY A 254 -12.96 -31.96 -10.05
C GLY A 254 -11.83 -31.00 -10.41
N ARG A 255 -11.80 -29.81 -9.80
CA ARG A 255 -10.72 -28.81 -10.07
C ARG A 255 -9.40 -29.17 -9.39
N LEU A 256 -9.40 -30.14 -8.48
CA LEU A 256 -8.23 -30.55 -7.70
C LEU A 256 -8.17 -32.07 -7.65
N ARG A 257 -7.05 -32.64 -8.11
CA ARG A 257 -6.69 -34.04 -7.90
C ARG A 257 -5.52 -34.12 -6.94
N VAL A 258 -5.65 -34.93 -5.90
CA VAL A 258 -4.61 -35.11 -4.87
C VAL A 258 -4.34 -36.59 -4.67
N SER A 259 -3.05 -36.96 -4.62
CA SER A 259 -2.60 -38.29 -4.22
C SER A 259 -1.77 -38.21 -2.95
N TYR A 260 -1.95 -39.20 -2.08
CA TYR A 260 -1.18 -39.38 -0.86
C TYR A 260 -0.23 -40.57 -1.03
N THR A 261 1.08 -40.28 -0.95
CA THR A 261 2.13 -41.30 -0.94
C THR A 261 2.69 -41.43 0.48
N PRO A 262 2.68 -42.63 1.08
CA PRO A 262 3.34 -42.89 2.36
C PRO A 262 4.85 -42.64 2.30
N ALA A 263 5.50 -42.51 3.45
CA ALA A 263 6.95 -42.40 3.50
C ALA A 263 7.62 -43.65 2.90
N SER A 264 8.56 -43.45 1.98
CA SER A 264 9.36 -44.48 1.34
C SER A 264 10.78 -43.96 1.09
N THR A 265 11.73 -44.86 0.84
CA THR A 265 13.07 -44.50 0.37
C THR A 265 13.08 -44.36 -1.16
N SER A 266 13.92 -43.47 -1.69
CA SER A 266 14.13 -43.29 -3.12
C SER A 266 15.62 -43.33 -3.44
N ASP A 267 15.98 -44.08 -4.47
CA ASP A 267 17.35 -44.07 -5.00
C ASP A 267 17.49 -42.88 -5.95
N ASN A 268 18.47 -42.00 -5.67
CA ASN A 268 18.82 -40.87 -6.53
C ASN A 268 20.23 -41.08 -7.08
N PHE A 269 20.39 -40.88 -8.39
CA PHE A 269 21.70 -40.94 -9.04
C PHE A 269 22.55 -39.72 -8.64
N ASP A 270 23.75 -39.97 -8.11
CA ASP A 270 24.69 -38.90 -7.76
C ASP A 270 25.44 -38.42 -8.99
N THR A 271 24.80 -37.52 -9.74
CA THR A 271 25.34 -36.93 -10.96
C THR A 271 26.68 -36.24 -10.72
N LYS A 272 26.89 -35.60 -9.56
CA LYS A 272 28.13 -34.86 -9.26
C LYS A 272 29.28 -35.83 -9.04
N LYS A 273 29.06 -36.87 -8.24
CA LYS A 273 30.05 -37.91 -7.99
C LYS A 273 30.37 -38.67 -9.28
N PHE A 274 29.36 -39.02 -10.07
CA PHE A 274 29.56 -39.68 -11.36
C PHE A 274 30.36 -38.82 -12.35
N GLN A 275 30.12 -37.50 -12.39
CA GLN A 275 30.91 -36.58 -13.21
C GLN A 275 32.38 -36.53 -12.78
N ALA A 276 32.66 -36.59 -11.47
CA ALA A 276 34.03 -36.58 -10.94
C ALA A 276 34.76 -37.90 -11.20
N ASP A 277 34.09 -39.03 -10.98
CA ASP A 277 34.67 -40.37 -11.11
C ASP A 277 34.78 -40.82 -12.58
N HIS A 278 33.87 -40.34 -13.45
CA HIS A 278 33.74 -40.77 -14.85
C HIS A 278 33.49 -39.60 -15.83
N PRO A 279 34.43 -38.64 -15.97
CA PRO A 279 34.24 -37.43 -16.77
C PRO A 279 34.03 -37.69 -18.27
N GLU A 280 34.71 -38.70 -18.83
CA GLU A 280 34.59 -39.07 -20.25
C GLU A 280 33.22 -39.65 -20.59
N LEU A 281 32.66 -40.45 -19.68
CA LEU A 281 31.32 -41.01 -19.82
C LEU A 281 30.26 -39.93 -19.63
N TYR A 282 30.38 -39.10 -18.59
CA TYR A 282 29.46 -37.99 -18.34
C TYR A 282 29.32 -37.07 -19.56
N SER A 283 30.45 -36.72 -20.19
CA SER A 283 30.47 -35.83 -21.37
C SER A 283 29.69 -36.38 -22.56
N LYS A 284 29.60 -37.72 -22.73
CA LYS A 284 28.83 -38.35 -23.81
C LYS A 284 27.31 -38.16 -23.67
N TYR A 285 26.83 -37.81 -22.47
CA TYR A 285 25.41 -37.65 -22.17
C TYR A 285 24.99 -36.20 -21.91
N ILE A 286 25.91 -35.24 -22.06
CA ILE A 286 25.57 -33.81 -21.97
C ILE A 286 24.83 -33.37 -23.22
N LYS A 287 23.63 -32.83 -23.03
CA LYS A 287 22.85 -32.18 -24.08
C LYS A 287 22.77 -30.68 -23.80
N THR A 288 23.27 -29.87 -24.71
CA THR A 288 23.09 -28.41 -24.67
C THR A 288 21.72 -28.07 -25.25
N VAL A 289 20.95 -27.27 -24.52
CA VAL A 289 19.63 -26.78 -24.93
C VAL A 289 19.62 -25.27 -24.76
N PRO A 290 19.16 -24.48 -25.75
CA PRO A 290 19.01 -23.05 -25.59
C PRO A 290 18.03 -22.78 -24.44
N LYS A 291 18.44 -21.94 -23.49
CA LYS A 291 17.57 -21.46 -22.42
C LYS A 291 17.04 -20.09 -22.81
N ALA A 292 15.74 -19.90 -22.57
CA ALA A 292 15.16 -18.57 -22.59
C ALA A 292 15.86 -17.69 -21.55
N ASP A 293 15.84 -16.38 -21.80
CA ASP A 293 16.14 -15.39 -20.79
C ASP A 293 15.24 -15.61 -19.56
N SER A 294 15.80 -15.38 -18.38
CA SER A 294 15.09 -15.60 -17.11
C SER A 294 15.53 -14.55 -16.11
N ILE A 295 14.58 -14.06 -15.33
CA ILE A 295 14.84 -13.20 -14.18
C ILE A 295 14.87 -14.07 -12.93
N ARG A 296 15.90 -13.89 -12.10
CA ARG A 296 15.95 -14.48 -10.76
C ARG A 296 15.76 -13.35 -9.75
N VAL A 297 14.66 -13.40 -9.03
CA VAL A 297 14.35 -12.46 -7.95
C VAL A 297 14.85 -13.04 -6.63
N THR A 298 15.42 -12.20 -5.77
CA THR A 298 15.81 -12.58 -4.41
C THR A 298 15.57 -11.37 -3.52
N ILE A 299 14.58 -11.47 -2.63
CA ILE A 299 14.31 -10.45 -1.62
C ILE A 299 15.34 -10.61 -0.51
N ARG A 300 16.02 -9.51 -0.16
CA ARG A 300 16.90 -9.44 1.01
C ARG A 300 16.12 -8.81 2.15
N GLU A 301 16.28 -9.31 3.36
CA GLU A 301 15.78 -8.64 4.56
C GLU A 301 16.57 -7.35 4.79
N ASP A 302 15.87 -6.24 5.01
CA ASP A 302 16.52 -5.00 5.42
C ASP A 302 17.20 -5.22 6.77
N LYS A 303 18.52 -4.99 6.81
CA LYS A 303 19.27 -4.95 8.07
C LYS A 303 18.80 -3.72 8.84
N SER A 304 18.10 -3.98 9.95
CA SER A 304 17.70 -2.99 10.94
C SER A 304 18.92 -2.28 11.54
#